data_AF-A0A1Q7LX21-F1
#
_entry.id   AF-A0A1Q7LX21-F1
#
_cell.length_a   1.000
_cell.length_b   1.000
_cell.length_c   1.000
_cell.angle_alpha   90.00
_cell.angle_beta   90.00
_cell.angle_gamma   90.00
#
_symmetry.space_group_name_H-M   'P 1'
#
loop_
_entity.id
_entity.type
_entity.pdbx_description
1 polymer ?
#
loop_
_entity_poly.entity_id
_entity_poly.type
_entity_poly.pdbx_seq_one_letter_code
_entity_poly.pdbx_strand_id
1 'polypeptide(L)'
;MRGKGPKAPFASLTLVIFLFGRKKNTPEERLPTEGVNPFQIPDIMQKSVIEGDAKRARDRLRIATLERDIIGGALTKIYEAETRGQLSESERTQLVQRYKTDLKRVDSEIDDYKKIVDLSELESAKEDLLKSFHAKLLEIDQRINQIKPSLQHALLPSPKTGDTPGTAPPPEADSTDAQQNQTNQRGKPTKEKPKNKAEERIDAIREEVLKAMERLEQIETEG
;
A
#
# COMPACT_ATOMS: atom_id res chain seq x y z
N MET A 1 28.70 -64.80 40.82
CA MET A 1 29.62 -63.67 40.59
C MET A 1 29.06 -62.90 39.39
N ARG A 2 28.23 -61.84 39.53
CA ARG A 2 28.53 -60.43 39.90
C ARG A 2 29.82 -59.94 39.19
N GLY A 3 29.83 -58.90 38.34
CA GLY A 3 28.80 -57.94 37.97
C GLY A 3 29.19 -57.07 36.77
N LYS A 4 28.20 -56.29 36.32
CA LYS A 4 28.23 -55.27 35.27
C LYS A 4 29.30 -54.19 35.52
N GLY A 5 30.03 -53.81 34.47
CA GLY A 5 30.85 -52.60 34.43
C GLY A 5 30.04 -51.36 33.99
N PRO A 6 30.35 -50.15 34.49
CA PRO A 6 29.44 -49.01 34.46
C PRO A 6 29.54 -48.13 33.21
N LYS A 7 28.41 -47.49 32.87
CA LYS A 7 28.33 -46.27 32.04
C LYS A 7 28.36 -45.05 32.97
N ALA A 8 29.18 -44.04 32.66
CA ALA A 8 28.91 -42.63 33.00
C ALA A 8 29.76 -41.69 32.10
N PRO A 9 29.30 -40.44 31.89
CA PRO A 9 29.70 -39.58 30.77
C PRO A 9 30.69 -38.48 31.20
N PHE A 10 31.67 -38.16 30.35
CA PHE A 10 32.46 -36.93 30.51
C PHE A 10 32.00 -35.89 29.49
N ALA A 11 31.30 -34.89 30.02
CA ALA A 11 31.19 -33.58 29.41
C ALA A 11 32.58 -32.94 29.35
N SER A 12 33.01 -32.51 28.17
CA SER A 12 34.18 -31.67 27.99
C SER A 12 33.80 -30.45 27.15
N LEU A 13 33.42 -29.41 27.89
CA LEU A 13 33.48 -28.00 27.56
C LEU A 13 34.84 -27.65 26.93
N THR A 14 34.85 -27.09 25.72
CA THR A 14 35.99 -26.30 25.21
C THR A 14 35.49 -24.97 24.66
N LEU A 15 35.53 -23.98 25.55
CA LEU A 15 35.50 -22.55 25.29
C LEU A 15 36.87 -22.16 24.69
N VAL A 16 36.91 -21.67 23.45
CA VAL A 16 38.11 -21.03 22.88
C VAL A 16 37.93 -19.51 22.92
N ILE A 17 38.81 -18.89 23.69
CA ILE A 17 38.91 -17.47 24.00
C ILE A 17 39.77 -16.75 22.94
N PHE A 18 39.30 -15.57 22.53
CA PHE A 18 40.01 -14.38 22.01
C PHE A 18 41.32 -14.54 21.20
N LEU A 19 41.28 -14.02 19.96
CA LEU A 19 42.42 -13.33 19.37
C LEU A 19 42.03 -11.92 18.91
N PHE A 20 42.65 -10.96 19.59
CA PHE A 20 42.72 -9.53 19.34
C PHE A 20 43.21 -9.22 17.93
N GLY A 21 42.50 -8.34 17.23
CA GLY A 21 42.91 -7.75 15.95
C GLY A 21 42.59 -6.26 15.88
N ARG A 22 43.33 -5.46 16.66
CA ARG A 22 43.39 -3.99 16.53
C ARG A 22 43.88 -3.62 15.12
N LYS A 23 43.03 -2.98 14.30
CA LYS A 23 43.48 -2.22 13.12
C LYS A 23 43.04 -0.77 13.25
N LYS A 24 44.02 0.12 13.06
CA LYS A 24 44.02 1.55 13.35
C LYS A 24 42.95 2.32 12.56
N ASN A 25 42.31 3.26 13.26
CA ASN A 25 41.46 4.30 12.68
C ASN A 25 42.34 5.40 12.07
N THR A 26 42.15 5.68 10.79
CA THR A 26 42.66 6.88 10.11
C THR A 26 41.54 7.93 10.14
N PRO A 27 41.79 9.17 10.58
CA PRO A 27 40.77 10.21 10.58
C PRO A 27 40.66 10.80 9.16
N GLU A 28 39.60 10.44 8.45
CA GLU A 28 39.22 11.14 7.23
C GLU A 28 38.43 12.41 7.61
N GLU A 29 38.96 13.52 7.13
CA GLU A 29 38.48 14.88 7.32
C GLU A 29 37.08 15.04 6.68
N ARG A 30 36.08 15.33 7.52
CA ARG A 30 34.70 15.52 7.07
C ARG A 30 34.58 16.86 6.35
N LEU A 31 34.33 16.83 5.05
CA LEU A 31 33.66 17.94 4.38
C LEU A 31 32.17 17.93 4.79
N PRO A 32 31.59 19.07 5.19
CA PRO A 32 30.16 19.14 5.48
C PRO A 32 29.39 19.06 4.16
N THR A 33 28.89 17.88 3.82
CA THR A 33 27.73 17.78 2.93
C THR A 33 26.57 18.44 3.68
N GLU A 34 26.25 19.68 3.29
CA GLU A 34 24.98 20.32 3.63
C GLU A 34 23.84 19.33 3.38
N GLY A 35 23.04 19.13 4.42
CA GLY A 35 21.96 18.16 4.44
C GLY A 35 20.88 18.51 3.43
N VAL A 36 20.99 17.96 2.23
CA VAL A 36 19.78 17.50 1.54
C VAL A 36 19.28 16.32 2.37
N ASN A 37 18.29 16.59 3.23
CA ASN A 37 17.63 15.54 3.99
C ASN A 37 17.27 14.41 3.00
N PRO A 38 17.85 13.20 3.14
CA PRO A 38 17.46 12.09 2.30
C PRO A 38 15.98 11.90 2.52
N PHE A 39 15.23 11.96 1.41
CA PHE A 39 13.79 11.84 1.36
C PHE A 39 13.36 10.72 2.33
N GLN A 40 12.74 11.09 3.46
CA GLN A 40 12.19 10.09 4.36
C GLN A 40 11.02 9.49 3.64
N ILE A 41 11.24 8.32 3.04
CA ILE A 41 10.19 7.51 2.42
C ILE A 41 9.13 7.34 3.50
N PRO A 42 7.94 7.98 3.36
CA PRO A 42 6.95 7.90 4.40
C PRO A 42 6.55 6.42 4.56
N ASP A 43 6.33 5.99 5.80
CA ASP A 43 6.14 4.58 6.17
C ASP A 43 5.06 3.87 5.31
N ILE A 44 4.13 4.66 4.77
CA ILE A 44 3.16 4.28 3.73
C ILE A 44 3.77 3.64 2.46
N MET A 45 5.07 3.70 2.22
CA MET A 45 5.72 3.17 1.01
C MET A 45 6.54 1.91 1.26
N GLN A 46 6.62 1.42 2.51
CA GLN A 46 7.27 0.14 2.77
C GLN A 46 6.39 -1.00 2.24
N LYS A 47 6.97 -1.86 1.40
CA LYS A 47 6.36 -3.15 1.01
C LYS A 47 6.45 -4.11 2.18
N SER A 48 5.34 -4.72 2.59
CA SER A 48 5.32 -5.79 3.58
C SER A 48 5.73 -7.12 2.97
N VAL A 49 5.54 -7.31 1.66
CA VAL A 49 5.98 -8.51 0.93
C VAL A 49 7.27 -8.22 0.17
N ILE A 50 8.30 -9.02 0.44
CA ILE A 50 9.57 -8.96 -0.31
C ILE A 50 9.31 -9.48 -1.73
N GLU A 51 9.86 -8.82 -2.76
CA GLU A 51 9.65 -9.18 -4.16
C GLU A 51 9.99 -10.65 -4.47
N GLY A 52 11.01 -11.21 -3.80
CA GLY A 52 11.38 -12.62 -3.90
C GLY A 52 10.30 -13.57 -3.39
N ASP A 53 9.56 -13.19 -2.36
CA ASP A 53 8.45 -13.98 -1.80
C ASP A 53 7.22 -13.91 -2.70
N ALA A 54 6.92 -12.72 -3.26
CA ALA A 54 5.87 -12.56 -4.25
C ALA A 54 6.11 -13.42 -5.49
N LYS A 55 7.34 -13.41 -6.04
CA LYS A 55 7.71 -14.28 -7.17
C LYS A 55 7.54 -15.76 -6.82
N ARG A 56 8.04 -16.18 -5.67
CA ARG A 56 7.90 -17.56 -5.20
C ARG A 56 6.43 -17.95 -5.05
N ALA A 57 5.59 -17.07 -4.51
CA ALA A 57 4.17 -17.28 -4.37
C ALA A 57 3.47 -17.44 -5.73
N ARG A 58 3.82 -16.63 -6.75
CA ARG A 58 3.31 -16.80 -8.12
C ARG A 58 3.69 -18.16 -8.72
N ASP A 59 4.95 -18.57 -8.56
CA ASP A 59 5.43 -19.86 -9.06
C ASP A 59 4.69 -21.03 -8.37
N ARG A 60 4.48 -20.94 -7.05
CA ARG A 60 3.74 -21.93 -6.27
C ARG A 60 2.25 -21.96 -6.60
N LEU A 61 1.62 -20.80 -6.75
CA LEU A 61 0.22 -20.66 -7.16
C LEU A 61 -0.03 -21.35 -8.50
N ARG A 62 0.86 -21.17 -9.48
CA ARG A 62 0.78 -21.84 -10.78
C ARG A 62 0.83 -23.36 -10.64
N ILE A 63 1.75 -23.88 -9.84
CA ILE A 63 1.90 -25.33 -9.62
C ILE A 63 0.69 -25.90 -8.90
N ALA A 64 0.24 -25.26 -7.81
CA ALA A 64 -0.91 -25.71 -7.02
C ALA A 64 -2.21 -25.70 -7.86
N THR A 65 -2.39 -24.71 -8.73
CA THR A 65 -3.54 -24.66 -9.65
C THR A 65 -3.53 -25.85 -10.62
N LEU A 66 -2.37 -26.20 -11.18
CA LEU A 66 -2.25 -27.38 -12.03
C LEU A 66 -2.51 -28.68 -11.24
N GLU A 67 -2.01 -28.77 -10.01
CA GLU A 67 -2.24 -29.91 -9.14
C GLU A 67 -3.74 -30.10 -8.84
N ARG A 68 -4.47 -29.01 -8.55
CA ARG A 68 -5.92 -29.02 -8.36
C ARG A 68 -6.64 -29.58 -9.59
N ASP A 69 -6.23 -29.16 -10.79
CA ASP A 69 -6.82 -29.63 -12.04
C ASP A 69 -6.52 -31.13 -12.29
N ILE A 70 -5.31 -31.59 -11.97
CA ILE A 70 -4.93 -33.01 -12.02
C ILE A 70 -5.79 -33.84 -11.05
N ILE A 71 -5.99 -33.35 -9.82
CA ILE A 71 -6.84 -34.01 -8.81
C ILE A 71 -8.28 -34.06 -9.29
N GLY A 72 -8.81 -32.97 -9.86
CA GLY A 72 -10.13 -32.94 -10.48
C GLY A 72 -10.29 -33.99 -11.58
N GLY A 73 -9.30 -34.10 -12.47
CA GLY A 73 -9.27 -35.14 -13.51
C GLY A 73 -9.19 -36.57 -12.93
N ALA A 74 -8.43 -36.78 -11.85
CA ALA A 74 -8.35 -38.07 -11.17
C ALA A 74 -9.69 -38.47 -10.54
N LEU A 75 -10.38 -37.54 -9.89
CA LEU A 75 -11.71 -37.75 -9.32
C LEU A 75 -12.70 -38.19 -10.40
N THR A 76 -12.75 -37.50 -11.54
CA THR A 76 -13.59 -37.90 -12.68
C THR A 76 -13.28 -39.32 -13.15
N LYS A 77 -11.99 -39.65 -13.34
CA LYS A 77 -11.55 -40.99 -13.75
C LYS A 77 -11.96 -42.09 -12.77
N ILE A 78 -11.98 -41.81 -11.47
CA ILE A 78 -12.40 -42.78 -10.44
C ILE A 78 -13.89 -43.13 -10.61
N TYR A 79 -14.74 -42.14 -10.85
CA TYR A 79 -16.17 -42.39 -11.13
C TYR A 79 -16.37 -43.13 -12.46
N GLU A 80 -15.62 -42.76 -13.49
CA GLU A 80 -15.66 -43.49 -14.78
C GLU A 80 -15.23 -44.95 -14.63
N ALA A 81 -14.21 -45.25 -13.82
CA ALA A 81 -13.75 -46.62 -13.58
C ALA A 81 -14.80 -47.49 -12.87
N GLU A 82 -15.54 -46.93 -11.91
CA GLU A 82 -16.68 -47.61 -11.26
C GLU A 82 -17.77 -47.95 -12.29
N THR A 83 -18.18 -46.97 -13.11
CA THR A 83 -19.22 -47.20 -14.13
C THR A 83 -18.84 -48.25 -15.18
N ARG A 84 -17.54 -48.43 -15.43
CA ARG A 84 -17.00 -49.48 -16.30
C ARG A 84 -16.80 -50.82 -15.59
N GLY A 85 -17.11 -50.92 -14.30
CA GLY A 85 -16.92 -52.12 -13.49
C GLY A 85 -15.45 -52.45 -13.19
N GLN A 86 -14.53 -51.51 -13.40
CA GLN A 86 -13.10 -51.69 -13.08
C GLN A 86 -12.80 -51.48 -11.60
N LEU A 87 -13.75 -50.91 -10.86
CA LEU A 87 -13.63 -50.56 -9.46
C LEU A 87 -14.96 -50.87 -8.75
N SER A 88 -14.90 -51.43 -7.55
CA SER A 88 -16.07 -51.56 -6.68
C SER A 88 -16.45 -50.22 -6.04
N GLU A 89 -17.69 -50.09 -5.56
CA GLU A 89 -18.16 -48.88 -4.87
C GLU A 89 -17.33 -48.55 -3.61
N SER A 90 -16.88 -49.58 -2.88
CA SER A 90 -16.07 -49.40 -1.68
C SER A 90 -14.67 -48.87 -2.02
N GLU A 91 -14.01 -49.44 -3.02
CA GLU A 91 -12.72 -48.98 -3.54
C GLU A 91 -12.82 -47.56 -4.09
N ARG A 92 -13.88 -47.24 -4.86
CA ARG A 92 -14.15 -45.88 -5.32
C ARG A 92 -14.27 -44.91 -4.14
N THR A 93 -15.06 -45.27 -3.15
CA THR A 93 -15.29 -44.42 -1.97
C THR A 93 -13.98 -44.12 -1.25
N GLN A 94 -13.11 -45.13 -1.06
CA GLN A 94 -11.79 -44.93 -0.46
C GLN A 94 -10.91 -44.00 -1.29
N LEU A 95 -10.83 -44.20 -2.61
CA LEU A 95 -10.05 -43.33 -3.50
C LEU A 95 -10.58 -41.89 -3.49
N VAL A 96 -11.90 -41.70 -3.64
CA VAL A 96 -12.53 -40.38 -3.63
C VAL A 96 -12.23 -39.63 -2.34
N GLN A 97 -12.28 -40.28 -1.16
CA GLN A 97 -11.97 -39.61 0.10
C GLN A 97 -10.53 -39.12 0.18
N ARG A 98 -9.57 -39.91 -0.32
CA ARG A 98 -8.16 -39.50 -0.39
C ARG A 98 -8.00 -38.26 -1.28
N TYR A 99 -8.48 -38.32 -2.51
CA TYR A 99 -8.37 -37.20 -3.45
C TYR A 99 -9.16 -35.96 -3.01
N LYS A 100 -10.28 -36.11 -2.30
CA LYS A 100 -10.98 -34.97 -1.67
C LYS A 100 -10.15 -34.32 -0.57
N THR A 101 -9.39 -35.09 0.19
CA THR A 101 -8.48 -34.56 1.21
C THR A 101 -7.34 -33.79 0.55
N ASP A 102 -6.74 -34.36 -0.49
CA ASP A 102 -5.69 -33.71 -1.28
C ASP A 102 -6.20 -32.43 -1.94
N LEU A 103 -7.42 -32.45 -2.51
CA LEU A 103 -8.04 -31.28 -3.13
C LEU A 103 -8.18 -30.13 -2.13
N LYS A 104 -8.73 -30.40 -0.93
CA LYS A 104 -8.87 -29.39 0.13
C LYS A 104 -7.54 -28.78 0.55
N ARG A 105 -6.47 -29.60 0.63
CA ARG A 105 -5.13 -29.10 0.94
C ARG A 105 -4.65 -28.15 -0.15
N VAL A 106 -4.76 -28.55 -1.41
CA VAL A 106 -4.31 -27.75 -2.55
C VAL A 106 -5.12 -26.46 -2.69
N ASP A 107 -6.43 -26.50 -2.47
CA ASP A 107 -7.28 -25.30 -2.48
C ASP A 107 -6.83 -24.30 -1.39
N SER A 108 -6.50 -24.77 -0.19
CA SER A 108 -5.95 -23.91 0.87
C SER A 108 -4.60 -23.30 0.49
N GLU A 109 -3.71 -24.07 -0.14
CA GLU A 109 -2.42 -23.57 -0.63
C GLU A 109 -2.60 -22.50 -1.72
N ILE A 110 -3.54 -22.71 -2.65
CA ILE A 110 -3.92 -21.73 -3.67
C ILE A 110 -4.38 -20.42 -3.01
N ASP A 111 -5.28 -20.50 -2.03
CA ASP A 111 -5.80 -19.33 -1.33
C ASP A 111 -4.69 -18.55 -0.62
N ASP A 112 -3.74 -19.24 0.01
CA ASP A 112 -2.65 -18.58 0.73
C ASP A 112 -1.64 -17.94 -0.21
N TYR A 113 -1.23 -18.63 -1.29
CA TYR A 113 -0.34 -18.02 -2.28
C TYR A 113 -1.00 -16.85 -3.00
N LYS A 114 -2.29 -16.96 -3.30
CA LYS A 114 -3.06 -15.87 -3.92
C LYS A 114 -3.04 -14.62 -3.06
N LYS A 115 -3.28 -14.72 -1.74
CA LYS A 115 -3.21 -13.56 -0.82
C LYS A 115 -1.86 -12.86 -0.88
N ILE A 116 -0.76 -13.62 -0.95
CA ILE A 116 0.60 -13.04 -1.02
C ILE A 116 0.80 -12.28 -2.34
N VAL A 117 0.36 -12.88 -3.46
CA VAL A 117 0.46 -12.26 -4.78
C VAL A 117 -0.37 -10.97 -4.83
N ASP A 118 -1.65 -11.07 -4.45
CA ASP A 118 -2.61 -9.95 -4.43
C ASP A 118 -2.07 -8.80 -3.56
N LEU A 119 -1.54 -9.11 -2.36
CA LEU A 119 -0.93 -8.11 -1.48
C LEU A 119 0.25 -7.42 -2.15
N SER A 120 1.18 -8.16 -2.76
CA SER A 120 2.34 -7.56 -3.42
C SER A 120 1.96 -6.65 -4.59
N GLU A 121 0.89 -7.00 -5.31
CA GLU A 121 0.38 -6.23 -6.45
C GLU A 121 -0.29 -4.94 -5.98
N LEU A 122 -1.10 -5.02 -4.91
CA LEU A 122 -1.69 -3.86 -4.27
C LEU A 122 -0.63 -2.91 -3.70
N GLU A 123 0.42 -3.44 -3.07
CA GLU A 123 1.52 -2.62 -2.56
C GLU A 123 2.30 -1.95 -3.68
N SER A 124 2.54 -2.65 -4.78
CA SER A 124 3.20 -2.07 -5.97
C SER A 124 2.34 -0.98 -6.60
N ALA A 125 1.03 -1.20 -6.76
CA ALA A 125 0.10 -0.19 -7.26
C ALA A 125 0.01 1.05 -6.35
N LYS A 126 0.02 0.85 -5.02
CA LYS A 126 0.09 1.94 -4.03
C LYS A 126 1.39 2.74 -4.20
N GLU A 127 2.51 2.05 -4.38
CA GLU A 127 3.81 2.68 -4.57
C GLU A 127 3.84 3.56 -5.82
N ASP A 128 3.38 3.02 -6.95
CA ASP A 128 3.32 3.74 -8.23
C ASP A 128 2.38 4.95 -8.18
N LEU A 129 1.23 4.81 -7.51
CA LEU A 129 0.31 5.92 -7.30
C LEU A 129 0.95 7.05 -6.50
N LEU A 130 1.63 6.74 -5.39
CA LEU A 130 2.29 7.75 -4.56
C LEU A 130 3.43 8.45 -5.31
N LYS A 131 4.21 7.73 -6.12
CA LYS A 131 5.23 8.31 -7.00
C LYS A 131 4.62 9.30 -8.00
N SER A 132 3.54 8.90 -8.68
CA SER A 132 2.87 9.76 -9.66
C SER A 132 2.23 11.00 -9.02
N PHE A 133 1.63 10.84 -7.84
CA PHE A 133 1.08 11.95 -7.06
C PHE A 133 2.16 12.94 -6.65
N HIS A 134 3.31 12.45 -6.16
CA HIS A 134 4.42 13.31 -5.78
C HIS A 134 5.00 14.07 -6.98
N ALA A 135 5.18 13.40 -8.13
CA ALA A 135 5.59 14.06 -9.36
C ALA A 135 4.62 15.17 -9.78
N LYS A 136 3.31 14.95 -9.63
CA LYS A 136 2.28 15.95 -9.92
C LYS A 136 2.28 17.11 -8.93
N LEU A 137 2.51 16.85 -7.64
CA LEU A 137 2.68 17.91 -6.66
C LEU A 137 3.87 18.81 -7.01
N LEU A 138 5.01 18.22 -7.37
CA LEU A 138 6.19 18.99 -7.80
C LEU A 138 5.92 19.83 -9.04
N GLU A 139 5.18 19.29 -10.02
CA GLU A 139 4.76 20.05 -11.21
C GLU A 139 3.88 21.25 -10.83
N ILE A 140 2.92 21.06 -9.92
CA ILE A 140 2.03 22.11 -9.41
C ILE A 140 2.85 23.17 -8.66
N ASP A 141 3.72 22.77 -7.75
CA ASP A 141 4.57 23.68 -6.97
C ASP A 141 5.49 24.50 -7.88
N GLN A 142 6.04 23.87 -8.94
CA GLN A 142 6.83 24.57 -9.94
C GLN A 142 6.01 25.66 -10.65
N ARG A 143 4.76 25.36 -11.07
CA ARG A 143 3.87 26.35 -11.68
C ARG A 143 3.49 27.46 -10.71
N ILE A 144 3.21 27.14 -9.45
CA ILE A 144 2.92 28.15 -8.41
C ILE A 144 4.12 29.08 -8.25
N ASN A 145 5.33 28.53 -8.16
CA ASN A 145 6.54 29.32 -7.97
C ASN A 145 6.91 30.17 -9.20
N GLN A 146 6.46 29.80 -10.41
CA GLN A 146 6.58 30.65 -11.60
C GLN A 146 5.62 31.86 -11.55
N ILE A 147 4.39 31.65 -11.08
CA ILE A 147 3.34 32.69 -11.10
C ILE A 147 3.44 33.63 -9.88
N LYS A 148 3.71 33.09 -8.69
CA LYS A 148 3.77 33.83 -7.42
C LYS A 148 4.61 35.13 -7.46
N PRO A 149 5.83 35.15 -8.01
CA PRO A 149 6.62 36.39 -8.08
C PRO A 149 6.00 37.44 -9.02
N SER A 150 5.42 37.02 -10.16
CA SER A 150 4.75 37.95 -11.07
C SER A 150 3.54 38.65 -10.42
N LEU A 151 2.82 37.95 -9.53
CA LEU A 151 1.76 38.56 -8.73
C LEU A 151 2.28 39.51 -7.66
N GLN A 152 3.42 39.19 -7.02
CA GLN A 152 4.04 40.10 -6.06
C GLN A 152 4.43 41.42 -6.72
N HIS A 153 5.00 41.39 -7.93
CA HIS A 153 5.33 42.61 -8.67
C HIS A 153 4.09 43.38 -9.15
N ALA A 154 3.01 42.69 -9.54
CA ALA A 154 1.77 43.33 -9.98
C ALA A 154 0.96 43.97 -8.84
N LEU A 155 1.16 43.52 -7.59
CA LEU A 155 0.43 44.00 -6.41
C LEU A 155 1.19 45.07 -5.61
N LEU A 156 2.41 45.46 -6.00
CA LEU A 156 3.09 46.61 -5.40
C LEU A 156 2.39 47.92 -5.81
N PRO A 157 1.95 48.77 -4.87
CA PRO A 157 1.48 50.11 -5.20
C PRO A 157 2.64 50.90 -5.81
N SER A 158 2.42 51.48 -6.99
CA SER A 158 3.33 52.45 -7.58
C SER A 158 3.58 53.61 -6.60
N PRO A 159 4.83 54.08 -6.39
CA PRO A 159 5.12 55.13 -5.43
C PRO A 159 4.47 56.44 -5.91
N LYS A 160 3.38 56.83 -5.25
CA LYS A 160 2.83 58.19 -5.32
C LYS A 160 3.74 59.07 -4.47
N THR A 161 4.58 59.84 -5.15
CA THR A 161 5.32 60.99 -4.62
C THR A 161 4.35 62.04 -4.06
N GLY A 162 4.66 62.62 -2.89
CA GLY A 162 4.23 63.99 -2.53
C GLY A 162 3.31 64.16 -1.32
N ASP A 163 3.93 64.57 -0.21
CA ASP A 163 3.51 65.56 0.80
C ASP A 163 2.44 65.27 1.89
N THR A 164 2.98 65.13 3.11
CA THR A 164 2.51 65.29 4.53
C THR A 164 1.66 66.56 4.85
N PRO A 165 1.18 66.85 6.10
CA PRO A 165 1.08 66.09 7.39
C PRO A 165 -0.20 66.31 8.29
N GLY A 166 -0.35 65.50 9.35
CA GLY A 166 -1.08 65.81 10.60
C GLY A 166 -2.52 65.24 10.67
N THR A 167 -3.02 64.60 11.73
CA THR A 167 -2.72 64.61 13.17
C THR A 167 -3.36 63.36 13.80
N ALA A 168 -2.73 62.82 14.86
CA ALA A 168 -3.24 61.76 15.75
C ALA A 168 -3.11 62.26 17.21
N PRO A 169 -3.61 61.60 18.28
CA PRO A 169 -4.85 60.79 18.53
C PRO A 169 -5.40 61.13 19.97
N PRO A 170 -5.84 60.22 20.89
CA PRO A 170 -6.79 59.07 20.99
C PRO A 170 -7.85 59.35 22.14
N PRO A 171 -8.37 58.43 23.01
CA PRO A 171 -8.55 56.95 23.06
C PRO A 171 -9.95 56.47 23.56
N GLU A 172 -10.21 55.15 23.56
CA GLU A 172 -10.88 54.32 24.61
C GLU A 172 -11.23 52.95 23.98
N ALA A 173 -10.49 51.87 24.28
CA ALA A 173 -10.68 50.98 25.43
C ALA A 173 -12.06 50.29 25.41
N ASP A 174 -12.13 49.01 25.05
CA ASP A 174 -12.24 47.98 26.09
C ASP A 174 -11.97 46.57 25.56
N SER A 175 -11.57 45.72 26.52
CA SER A 175 -10.90 44.44 26.37
C SER A 175 -11.88 43.26 26.45
N THR A 176 -11.39 42.07 26.06
CA THR A 176 -11.72 40.74 26.61
C THR A 176 -13.17 40.22 26.40
N ASP A 177 -13.46 38.93 26.17
CA ASP A 177 -12.75 37.71 26.53
C ASP A 177 -13.22 36.52 25.67
N ALA A 178 -12.34 35.53 25.54
CA ALA A 178 -12.66 34.19 25.11
C ALA A 178 -13.17 33.37 26.30
N GLN A 179 -14.16 32.48 26.11
CA GLN A 179 -14.10 31.15 26.72
C GLN A 179 -15.10 30.16 26.08
N GLN A 180 -14.56 28.96 25.83
CA GLN A 180 -15.23 27.70 25.54
C GLN A 180 -16.26 27.31 26.63
N ASN A 181 -17.28 26.54 26.25
CA ASN A 181 -17.45 25.20 26.84
C ASN A 181 -18.42 24.28 26.09
N GLN A 182 -18.03 23.01 26.05
CA GLN A 182 -18.74 21.85 25.51
C GLN A 182 -19.94 21.46 26.39
N THR A 183 -20.92 20.76 25.82
CA THR A 183 -21.46 19.50 26.39
C THR A 183 -22.33 18.74 25.37
N ASN A 184 -22.05 17.44 25.30
CA ASN A 184 -22.74 16.33 24.62
C ASN A 184 -24.28 16.39 24.61
N GLN A 185 -24.92 15.82 23.58
CA GLN A 185 -25.87 14.70 23.72
C GLN A 185 -25.99 13.87 22.42
N ARG A 186 -26.24 12.57 22.62
CA ARG A 186 -26.18 11.44 21.68
C ARG A 186 -27.60 11.02 21.28
N GLY A 187 -27.83 10.71 20.00
CA GLY A 187 -29.10 10.10 19.52
C GLY A 187 -29.11 9.86 18.01
N LYS A 188 -29.55 8.68 17.58
CA LYS A 188 -29.34 8.03 16.26
C LYS A 188 -30.50 8.32 15.26
N PRO A 189 -30.56 7.72 14.04
CA PRO A 189 -30.49 8.38 12.73
C PRO A 189 -31.84 8.44 11.96
N THR A 190 -32.06 9.46 11.13
CA THR A 190 -33.09 9.39 10.07
C THR A 190 -32.65 10.15 8.81
N LYS A 191 -32.86 9.50 7.66
CA LYS A 191 -32.71 10.01 6.29
C LYS A 191 -33.41 11.36 6.12
N GLU A 192 -32.76 12.25 5.37
CA GLU A 192 -33.29 12.93 4.16
C GLU A 192 -32.25 13.96 3.72
N LYS A 193 -31.59 13.71 2.58
CA LYS A 193 -30.69 14.68 1.96
C LYS A 193 -31.54 15.84 1.42
N PRO A 194 -31.39 17.10 1.89
CA PRO A 194 -31.73 18.23 1.06
C PRO A 194 -30.78 18.23 -0.14
N LYS A 195 -31.30 18.39 -1.36
CA LYS A 195 -30.50 18.52 -2.59
C LYS A 195 -29.45 19.62 -2.37
N ASN A 196 -28.23 19.20 -2.12
CA ASN A 196 -27.13 20.10 -1.78
C ASN A 196 -26.50 20.56 -3.10
N LYS A 197 -26.05 21.81 -3.16
CA LYS A 197 -25.31 22.46 -4.26
C LYS A 197 -24.15 21.61 -4.81
N ALA A 198 -23.69 20.61 -4.05
CA ALA A 198 -22.73 19.61 -4.48
C ALA A 198 -23.28 18.62 -5.52
N GLU A 199 -24.55 18.19 -5.41
CA GLU A 199 -25.17 17.25 -6.34
C GLU A 199 -25.35 17.90 -7.73
N GLU A 200 -25.76 19.18 -7.78
CA GLU A 200 -25.84 19.98 -9.01
C GLU A 200 -24.48 20.16 -9.70
N ARG A 201 -23.40 20.32 -8.93
CA ARG A 201 -22.03 20.36 -9.47
C ARG A 201 -21.60 19.02 -10.03
N ILE A 202 -21.99 17.92 -9.40
CA ILE A 202 -21.68 16.56 -9.88
C ILE A 202 -22.41 16.31 -11.21
N ASP A 203 -23.67 16.73 -11.32
CA ASP A 203 -24.44 16.59 -12.56
C ASP A 203 -23.85 17.47 -13.69
N ALA A 204 -23.45 18.71 -13.39
CA ALA A 204 -22.78 19.58 -14.37
C ALA A 204 -21.45 19.00 -14.88
N ILE A 205 -20.64 18.42 -14.00
CA ILE A 205 -19.39 17.75 -14.38
C ILE A 205 -19.68 16.52 -15.26
N ARG A 206 -20.74 15.77 -14.94
CA ARG A 206 -21.13 14.58 -15.71
C ARG A 206 -21.55 14.94 -17.14
N GLU A 207 -22.28 16.03 -17.32
CA GLU A 207 -22.66 16.53 -18.65
C GLU A 207 -21.44 17.01 -19.45
N GLU A 208 -20.50 17.71 -18.82
CA GLU A 208 -19.27 18.16 -19.48
C GLU A 208 -18.41 17.00 -19.97
N VAL A 209 -18.30 15.93 -19.17
CA VAL A 209 -17.58 14.69 -19.55
C VAL A 209 -18.25 14.00 -20.74
N LEU A 210 -19.57 13.84 -20.72
CA LEU A 210 -20.30 13.22 -21.83
C LEU A 210 -20.13 14.02 -23.13
N LYS A 211 -20.20 15.35 -23.04
CA LYS A 211 -19.97 16.24 -24.19
C LYS A 211 -18.54 16.17 -24.73
N ALA A 212 -17.55 16.02 -23.84
CA ALA A 212 -16.16 15.84 -24.24
C ALA A 212 -15.93 14.50 -24.95
N MET A 213 -16.61 13.43 -24.52
CA MET A 213 -16.58 12.13 -25.18
C MET A 213 -17.19 12.18 -26.58
N GLU A 214 -18.36 12.81 -26.73
CA GLU A 214 -19.01 12.99 -28.04
C GLU A 214 -18.13 13.81 -29.00
N ARG A 215 -17.44 14.84 -28.50
CA ARG A 215 -16.50 15.63 -29.30
C ARG A 215 -15.26 14.84 -29.74
N LEU A 216 -14.78 13.92 -28.91
CA LEU A 216 -13.66 13.03 -29.28
C LEU A 216 -14.10 12.02 -30.35
N GLU A 217 -15.31 11.49 -30.25
CA GLU A 217 -15.89 10.57 -31.25
C GLU A 217 -16.07 11.25 -32.63
N GLN A 218 -16.45 12.53 -32.66
CA GLN A 218 -16.48 13.32 -33.90
C GLN A 218 -15.09 13.54 -34.52
N ILE A 219 -14.05 13.68 -33.70
CA ILE A 219 -12.67 13.84 -34.21
C ILE A 219 -12.14 12.53 -34.79
N GLU A 220 -12.53 11.37 -34.25
CA GLU A 220 -12.13 10.05 -34.78
C GLU A 220 -12.88 9.64 -36.06
N THR A 221 -14.02 10.26 -36.36
CA THR A 221 -14.84 9.93 -37.54
C THR A 221 -14.63 10.89 -38.73
N GLU A 222 -14.05 12.07 -38.50
CA GLU A 222 -13.72 13.07 -39.54
C GLU A 222 -12.23 13.07 -39.96
N GLY A 223 -11.40 12.17 -39.41
CA GLY A 223 -9.98 11.98 -39.77
C GLY A 223 -9.70 10.67 -40.50
#